data_AF-A0AAV8WPW6-F1
#
_entry.id   AF-A0AAV8WPW6-F1
#
_cell.length_a   1.000
_cell.length_b   1.000
_cell.length_c   1.000
_cell.angle_alpha   90.00
_cell.angle_beta   90.00
_cell.angle_gamma   90.00
#
_symmetry.space_group_name_H-M   'P 1'
#
loop_
_entity.id
_entity.type
_entity.pdbx_description
1 polymer ?
#
loop_
_entity_poly.entity_id
_entity_poly.type
_entity_poly.pdbx_seq_one_letter_code
_entity_poly.pdbx_strand_id
1 'polypeptide(L)'
;MMIFIFKESSNISDDNVEAQPLWEYPGIALSNEIEIASLDLKDIPETLLECNGSFQLEDSLDCNGIALWVDWNLEGISKSIISTGPVVPIELGQNIHWDMYTRQGVCLFPSKTVKNIDYNFKFDFNEGNISFKCK
;
A
#
# COMPACT_ATOMS: atom_id res chain seq x y z
N MET A 1 -25.16 29.90 2.70
CA MET A 1 -24.39 29.50 1.49
C MET A 1 -22.93 29.54 1.87
N MET A 2 -22.32 28.39 2.14
CA MET A 2 -20.95 28.27 2.63
C MET A 2 -20.21 27.39 1.64
N ILE A 3 -19.27 28.00 0.91
CA ILE A 3 -18.43 27.34 -0.09
C ILE A 3 -17.13 26.97 0.64
N PHE A 4 -16.84 25.68 0.79
CA PHE A 4 -15.52 25.23 1.25
C PHE A 4 -14.60 25.07 0.04
N ILE A 5 -13.46 25.78 0.08
CA ILE A 5 -12.36 25.65 -0.88
C ILE A 5 -11.40 24.60 -0.31
N PHE A 6 -11.37 23.40 -0.89
CA PHE A 6 -10.30 22.43 -0.67
C PHE A 6 -9.66 22.12 -2.02
N LYS A 7 -8.69 22.94 -2.43
CA LYS A 7 -7.81 22.60 -3.57
C LYS A 7 -6.34 23.00 -3.41
N GLU A 8 -5.97 23.73 -2.36
CA GLU A 8 -4.58 24.19 -2.17
C GLU A 8 -3.86 23.50 -0.99
N SER A 9 -4.58 22.87 -0.05
CA SER A 9 -3.95 22.25 1.14
C SER A 9 -3.49 20.81 0.96
N SER A 10 -4.02 20.06 -0.02
CA SER A 10 -3.62 18.65 -0.25
C SER A 10 -2.17 18.50 -0.72
N ASN A 11 -1.57 19.54 -1.32
CA ASN A 11 -0.20 19.46 -1.85
C ASN A 11 0.90 19.57 -0.78
N ILE A 12 0.56 19.87 0.48
CA ILE A 12 1.56 20.13 1.53
C ILE A 12 1.55 19.03 2.62
N SER A 13 0.46 18.26 2.78
CA SER A 13 0.29 17.34 3.92
C SER A 13 -0.07 15.88 3.62
N ASP A 14 -0.34 15.48 2.37
CA ASP A 14 -1.03 14.20 2.18
C ASP A 14 -0.04 13.05 2.06
N ASP A 15 0.23 12.40 3.20
CA ASP A 15 0.40 10.94 3.22
C ASP A 15 -0.91 10.36 2.68
N ASN A 16 -0.98 10.18 1.36
CA ASN A 16 -2.19 9.92 0.59
C ASN A 16 -2.62 8.44 0.71
N VAL A 17 -2.40 7.83 1.87
CA VAL A 17 -2.76 6.45 2.16
C VAL A 17 -3.93 6.44 3.13
N GLU A 18 -5.07 5.96 2.66
CA GLU A 18 -6.29 5.86 3.46
C GLU A 18 -6.60 4.40 3.81
N ALA A 19 -7.00 4.12 5.04
CA ALA A 19 -7.42 2.78 5.45
C ALA A 19 -8.85 2.50 4.97
N GLN A 20 -9.01 1.60 4.00
CA GLN A 20 -10.29 1.26 3.37
C GLN A 20 -10.59 -0.26 3.47
N PRO A 21 -11.87 -0.66 3.61
CA PRO A 21 -12.26 -2.07 3.55
C PRO A 21 -12.34 -2.54 2.09
N LEU A 22 -11.22 -3.00 1.51
CA LEU A 22 -11.16 -3.33 0.08
C LEU A 22 -12.06 -4.50 -0.33
N TRP A 23 -12.55 -5.30 0.62
CA TRP A 23 -13.53 -6.36 0.32
C TRP A 23 -14.86 -5.82 -0.23
N GLU A 24 -15.21 -4.56 0.04
CA GLU A 24 -16.41 -3.89 -0.50
C GLU A 24 -16.21 -3.36 -1.93
N TYR A 25 -14.94 -3.28 -2.38
CA TYR A 25 -14.54 -2.66 -3.64
C TYR A 25 -13.85 -3.67 -4.55
N PRO A 26 -14.57 -4.36 -5.45
CA PRO A 26 -13.95 -5.30 -6.37
C PRO A 26 -12.93 -4.57 -7.26
N GLY A 27 -11.72 -5.11 -7.35
CA GLY A 27 -10.62 -4.56 -8.13
C GLY A 27 -9.82 -5.67 -8.82
N ILE A 28 -9.23 -5.33 -9.95
CA ILE A 28 -8.40 -6.24 -10.76
C ILE A 28 -6.92 -5.96 -10.45
N ALA A 29 -6.13 -7.01 -10.27
CA ALA A 29 -4.70 -6.88 -10.10
C ALA A 29 -4.00 -6.51 -11.42
N LEU A 30 -3.27 -5.39 -11.42
CA LEU A 30 -2.48 -4.90 -12.57
C LEU A 30 -0.97 -5.20 -12.44
N SER A 31 -0.54 -5.71 -11.28
CA SER A 31 0.83 -6.10 -10.96
C SER A 31 0.82 -7.20 -9.88
N ASN A 32 1.92 -7.96 -9.80
CA ASN A 32 2.13 -8.91 -8.71
C ASN A 32 2.38 -8.15 -7.39
N GLU A 33 2.23 -8.84 -6.25
CA GLU A 33 2.69 -8.28 -4.97
C GLU A 33 4.19 -7.98 -4.99
N ILE A 34 4.57 -6.89 -4.32
CA ILE A 34 5.96 -6.49 -4.14
C ILE A 34 6.17 -6.20 -2.66
N GLU A 35 7.23 -6.77 -2.10
CA GLU A 35 7.65 -6.47 -0.73
C GLU A 35 8.28 -5.06 -0.68
N ILE A 36 7.63 -4.14 0.04
CA ILE A 36 8.08 -2.75 0.17
C ILE A 36 9.18 -2.63 1.24
N ALA A 37 8.97 -3.30 2.37
CA ALA A 37 9.87 -3.30 3.52
C ALA A 37 9.62 -4.56 4.37
N SER A 38 10.68 -5.03 5.04
CA SER A 38 10.61 -6.09 6.04
C SER A 38 11.29 -5.62 7.31
N LEU A 39 10.60 -5.83 8.44
CA LEU A 39 10.97 -5.31 9.74
C LEU A 39 11.07 -6.48 10.71
N ASP A 40 12.26 -6.71 11.27
CA ASP A 40 12.41 -7.63 12.39
C ASP A 40 12.12 -6.88 13.70
N LEU A 41 10.99 -7.21 14.33
CA LEU A 41 10.60 -6.62 15.61
C LEU A 41 11.52 -6.97 16.78
N LYS A 42 12.42 -7.95 16.61
CA LYS A 42 13.43 -8.30 17.63
C LYS A 42 14.67 -7.40 17.57
N ASP A 43 14.94 -6.83 16.40
CA ASP A 43 16.12 -5.99 16.15
C ASP A 43 15.67 -4.67 15.54
N ILE A 44 15.17 -3.79 16.40
CA ILE A 44 14.62 -2.49 16.00
C ILE A 44 15.79 -1.49 15.82
N PRO A 45 16.03 -1.00 14.59
CA PRO A 45 17.03 0.03 14.34
C PRO A 45 16.66 1.35 15.03
N GLU A 46 17.65 2.10 15.51
CA GLU A 46 17.43 3.46 16.02
C GLU A 46 17.27 4.51 14.89
N THR A 47 17.56 4.11 13.65
CA THR A 47 17.55 4.99 12.46
C THR A 47 16.30 4.77 11.61
N LEU A 48 15.80 5.84 11.01
CA LEU A 48 14.71 5.82 10.03
C LEU A 48 15.00 4.82 8.89
N LEU A 49 14.04 3.92 8.63
CA LEU A 49 14.06 3.04 7.47
C LEU A 49 13.51 3.81 6.27
N GLU A 50 14.27 3.86 5.17
CA GLU A 50 13.82 4.45 3.91
C GLU A 50 14.01 3.45 2.77
N CYS A 51 12.92 3.10 2.10
CA CYS A 51 12.91 2.18 0.96
C CYS A 51 12.37 2.91 -0.28
N ASN A 52 13.08 2.78 -1.39
CA ASN A 52 12.66 3.30 -2.68
C ASN A 52 12.55 2.15 -3.67
N GLY A 53 11.50 2.19 -4.49
CA GLY A 53 11.30 1.17 -5.51
C GLY A 53 10.32 1.63 -6.57
N SER A 54 9.93 0.70 -7.43
CA SER A 54 9.05 0.97 -8.55
C SER A 54 8.16 -0.24 -8.85
N PHE A 55 6.89 0.00 -9.13
CA PHE A 55 5.95 -1.02 -9.58
C PHE A 55 5.85 -0.98 -11.11
N GLN A 56 6.08 -2.11 -11.77
CA GLN A 56 5.79 -2.25 -13.20
C GLN A 56 4.39 -2.84 -13.37
N LEU A 57 3.54 -2.14 -14.14
CA LEU A 57 2.21 -2.63 -14.49
C LEU A 57 2.30 -3.40 -15.82
N GLU A 58 1.72 -4.60 -15.87
CA GLU A 58 1.77 -5.45 -17.08
C GLU A 58 0.86 -4.90 -18.19
N ASP A 59 -0.26 -4.26 -17.83
CA ASP A 59 -1.25 -3.77 -18.76
C ASP A 59 -1.27 -2.25 -18.90
N SER A 60 -1.56 -1.75 -20.10
CA SER A 60 -1.85 -0.32 -20.35
C SER A 60 -3.24 0.09 -19.86
N LEU A 61 -3.70 -0.51 -18.77
CA LEU A 61 -4.96 -0.17 -18.11
C LEU A 61 -4.72 0.99 -17.13
N ASP A 62 -5.77 1.76 -16.87
CA ASP A 62 -5.69 2.86 -15.93
C ASP A 62 -5.62 2.31 -14.50
N CYS A 63 -4.50 2.60 -13.83
CA CYS A 63 -4.34 2.28 -12.43
C CYS A 63 -4.95 3.41 -11.59
N ASN A 64 -5.90 3.04 -10.73
CA ASN A 64 -6.64 3.98 -9.88
C ASN A 64 -6.02 4.15 -8.48
N GLY A 65 -5.15 3.21 -8.09
CA GLY A 65 -4.50 3.26 -6.78
C GLY A 65 -3.65 2.03 -6.49
N ILE A 66 -2.89 2.12 -5.40
CA ILE A 66 -2.05 1.06 -4.88
C ILE A 66 -2.60 0.63 -3.51
N ALA A 67 -2.79 -0.67 -3.32
CA ALA A 67 -3.17 -1.25 -2.04
C ALA A 67 -1.92 -1.71 -1.26
N LEU A 68 -1.94 -1.52 0.05
CA LEU A 68 -0.88 -1.79 1.00
C LEU A 68 -1.45 -2.62 2.14
N TRP A 69 -0.73 -3.67 2.53
CA TRP A 69 -1.07 -4.51 3.68
C TRP A 69 0.21 -4.99 4.35
N VAL A 70 0.05 -5.66 5.50
CA VAL A 70 1.15 -6.23 6.27
C VAL A 70 0.93 -7.71 6.47
N ASP A 71 2.00 -8.48 6.27
CA ASP A 71 2.07 -9.88 6.60
C ASP A 71 2.93 -10.07 7.86
N TRP A 72 2.36 -10.71 8.88
CA TRP A 72 3.01 -10.91 10.17
C TRP A 72 3.57 -12.33 10.27
N ASN A 73 4.88 -12.46 10.42
CA ASN A 73 5.53 -13.75 10.66
C ASN A 73 5.86 -13.92 12.15
N LEU A 74 5.05 -14.71 12.86
CA LEU A 74 5.16 -14.83 14.32
C LEU A 74 6.27 -15.81 14.77
N GLU A 75 6.47 -16.93 14.06
CA GLU A 75 7.37 -18.00 14.50
C GLU A 75 8.59 -18.19 13.58
N GLY A 76 8.76 -17.34 12.57
CA GLY A 76 9.83 -17.48 11.57
C GLY A 76 9.59 -18.64 10.59
N ILE A 77 8.42 -19.27 10.62
CA ILE A 77 8.03 -20.38 9.75
C ILE A 77 6.96 -19.88 8.78
N SER A 78 7.05 -20.22 7.50
CA SER A 78 6.08 -19.79 6.48
C SER A 78 4.62 -20.16 6.78
N LYS A 79 4.38 -21.20 7.61
CA LYS A 79 3.04 -21.61 8.04
C LYS A 79 2.43 -20.72 9.13
N SER A 80 3.23 -19.86 9.77
CA SER A 80 2.78 -18.93 10.82
C SER A 80 2.60 -17.50 10.30
N ILE A 81 2.52 -17.30 8.98
CA ILE A 81 2.28 -15.99 8.39
C ILE A 81 0.79 -15.67 8.50
N ILE A 82 0.49 -14.55 9.13
CA ILE A 82 -0.86 -13.97 9.22
C ILE A 82 -0.91 -12.78 8.28
N SER A 83 -1.63 -12.89 7.17
CA SER A 83 -1.85 -11.78 6.25
C SER A 83 -3.03 -10.92 6.69
N THR A 84 -2.89 -9.60 6.56
CA THR A 84 -4.00 -8.63 6.70
C THR A 84 -4.56 -8.16 5.36
N GLY A 85 -4.07 -8.75 4.26
CA GLY A 85 -4.38 -8.36 2.89
C GLY A 85 -5.21 -9.41 2.14
N PRO A 86 -4.82 -9.80 0.92
CA PRO A 86 -5.56 -10.77 0.13
C PRO A 86 -5.65 -12.15 0.81
N VAL A 87 -6.83 -12.77 0.75
CA VAL A 87 -7.07 -14.12 1.31
C VAL A 87 -6.61 -15.25 0.39
N VAL A 88 -6.32 -14.93 -0.88
CA VAL A 88 -5.77 -15.82 -1.89
C VAL A 88 -4.61 -15.12 -2.60
N PRO A 89 -3.64 -15.86 -3.17
CA PRO A 89 -2.57 -15.27 -3.96
C PRO A 89 -3.10 -14.35 -5.06
N ILE A 90 -2.41 -13.23 -5.28
CA ILE A 90 -2.79 -12.27 -6.33
C ILE A 90 -2.45 -12.88 -7.69
N GLU A 91 -3.41 -12.89 -8.61
CA GLU A 91 -3.21 -13.28 -10.00
C GLU A 91 -3.51 -12.10 -10.92
N LEU A 92 -2.61 -11.84 -11.86
CA LEU A 92 -2.72 -10.74 -12.81
C LEU A 92 -4.00 -10.87 -13.65
N GLY A 93 -4.71 -9.75 -13.81
CA GLY A 93 -5.97 -9.70 -14.55
C GLY A 93 -7.16 -10.36 -13.84
N GLN A 94 -6.98 -10.91 -12.63
CA GLN A 94 -8.05 -11.47 -11.81
C GLN A 94 -8.49 -10.50 -10.71
N ASN A 95 -9.67 -10.77 -10.15
CA ASN A 95 -10.17 -10.03 -9.00
C ASN A 95 -9.36 -10.37 -7.75
N ILE A 96 -9.01 -9.34 -6.98
CA ILE A 96 -8.37 -9.51 -5.68
C ILE A 96 -9.45 -9.78 -4.63
N HIS A 97 -9.28 -10.86 -3.86
CA HIS A 97 -10.15 -11.18 -2.74
C HIS A 97 -9.47 -10.74 -1.44
N TRP A 98 -10.03 -9.72 -0.80
CA TRP A 98 -9.52 -9.14 0.44
C TRP A 98 -10.16 -9.75 1.68
N ASP A 99 -9.45 -9.74 2.81
CA ASP A 99 -10.03 -10.13 4.09
C ASP A 99 -11.10 -9.11 4.54
N MET A 100 -12.22 -9.64 5.05
CA MET A 100 -13.37 -8.82 5.46
C MET A 100 -13.21 -8.21 6.86
N TYR A 101 -12.23 -8.67 7.63
CA TYR A 101 -12.02 -8.25 9.02
C TYR A 101 -10.95 -7.14 9.16
N THR A 102 -10.20 -6.85 8.10
CA THR A 102 -9.13 -5.86 8.09
C THR A 102 -9.41 -4.71 7.11
N ARG A 103 -8.78 -3.56 7.37
CA ARG A 103 -8.73 -2.43 6.44
C ARG A 103 -7.33 -2.35 5.87
N GLN A 104 -7.24 -2.14 4.56
CA GLN A 104 -5.98 -2.04 3.86
C GLN A 104 -5.66 -0.57 3.58
N GLY A 105 -4.38 -0.23 3.58
CA GLY A 105 -3.95 1.09 3.16
C GLY A 105 -4.13 1.24 1.65
N VAL A 106 -4.74 2.32 1.20
CA VAL A 106 -4.97 2.58 -0.22
C VAL A 106 -4.40 3.94 -0.56
N CYS A 107 -3.43 3.95 -1.49
CA CYS A 107 -2.94 5.16 -2.10
C CYS A 107 -3.70 5.42 -3.40
N LEU A 108 -4.70 6.30 -3.37
CA LEU A 108 -5.44 6.71 -4.56
C LEU A 108 -4.73 7.85 -5.26
N PHE A 109 -4.63 7.77 -6.58
CA PHE A 109 -4.11 8.86 -7.40
C PHE A 109 -4.99 9.00 -8.65
N PRO A 110 -5.01 10.20 -9.28
CA PRO A 110 -5.79 10.40 -10.50
C PRO A 110 -5.43 9.32 -11.52
N SER A 111 -6.44 8.67 -12.10
CA SER A 111 -6.26 7.59 -13.06
C SER A 111 -5.28 8.04 -14.15
N LYS A 112 -4.14 7.39 -14.21
CA LYS A 112 -3.11 7.64 -15.21
C LYS A 112 -2.77 6.31 -15.86
N THR A 113 -2.64 6.33 -17.18
CA THR A 113 -2.02 5.23 -17.92
C THR A 113 -0.52 5.28 -17.65
N VAL A 114 -0.07 4.66 -16.55
CA VAL A 114 1.33 4.63 -16.14
C VAL A 114 1.84 3.21 -16.26
N LYS A 115 3.01 3.01 -16.88
CA LYS A 115 3.65 1.70 -16.92
C LYS A 115 4.52 1.41 -15.70
N ASN A 116 5.02 2.47 -15.06
CA ASN A 116 5.92 2.38 -13.93
C ASN A 116 5.55 3.42 -12.87
N ILE A 117 5.29 3.00 -11.65
CA ILE A 117 4.97 3.88 -10.53
C ILE A 117 6.12 3.82 -9.54
N ASP A 118 6.80 4.94 -9.32
CA ASP A 118 7.88 4.99 -8.34
C ASP A 118 7.31 5.26 -6.94
N TYR A 119 7.89 4.64 -5.92
CA TYR A 119 7.47 4.84 -4.54
C TYR A 119 8.63 5.14 -3.59
N ASN A 120 8.31 5.86 -2.53
CA ASN A 120 9.16 6.10 -1.38
C ASN A 120 8.38 5.70 -0.12
N PHE A 121 8.94 4.76 0.63
CA PHE A 121 8.44 4.30 1.92
C PHE A 121 9.42 4.72 3.01
N LYS A 122 8.87 5.23 4.12
CA LYS A 122 9.63 5.60 5.31
C LYS A 122 8.96 5.06 6.56
N PHE A 123 9.78 4.53 7.47
CA PHE A 123 9.33 4.16 8.81
C PHE A 123 10.25 4.77 9.86
N ASP A 124 9.66 5.57 10.74
CA ASP A 124 10.33 6.12 11.91
C ASP A 124 10.04 5.23 13.12
N PHE A 125 11.07 4.54 13.62
CA PHE A 125 10.96 3.65 14.78
C PHE A 125 10.78 4.41 16.11
N ASN A 126 11.17 5.68 16.19
CA ASN A 126 11.04 6.49 17.41
C ASN A 126 9.61 7.02 17.57
N GLU A 127 9.01 7.49 16.47
CA GLU A 127 7.65 8.04 16.48
C GLU A 127 6.58 6.99 16.13
N GLY A 128 6.96 5.86 15.53
CA GLY A 128 6.04 4.85 15.01
C GLY A 128 5.32 5.28 13.74
N ASN A 129 5.82 6.30 13.05
CA ASN A 129 5.18 6.90 11.88
C ASN A 129 5.59 6.17 10.59
N ILE A 130 4.60 5.86 9.76
CA ILE A 130 4.79 5.32 8.41
C ILE A 130 4.39 6.39 7.41
N SER A 131 5.29 6.71 6.47
CA SER A 131 4.98 7.57 5.33
C SER A 131 5.22 6.81 4.03
N PHE A 132 4.23 6.85 3.13
CA PHE A 132 4.32 6.21 1.82
C PHE A 132 3.85 7.17 0.73
N LYS A 133 4.67 7.33 -0.30
CA LYS A 133 4.43 8.29 -1.39
C LYS A 133 4.71 7.65 -2.75
N CYS A 134 3.71 7.72 -3.63
CA CYS A 134 3.84 7.35 -5.05
C CYS A 134 4.13 8.60 -5.92
N LYS A 135 4.91 8.44 -6.99
CA LYS A 135 5.29 9.49 -7.94
C LYS A 135 4.93 9.12 -9.37
#